data_AF-A0A9E3WQA3-F1
#
_entry.id   AF-A0A9E3WQA3-F1
#
_cell.length_a   1.000
_cell.length_b   1.000
_cell.length_c   1.000
_cell.angle_alpha   90.00
_cell.angle_beta   90.00
_cell.angle_gamma   90.00
#
_symmetry.space_group_name_H-M   'P 1'
#
loop_
_entity.id
_entity.type
_entity.pdbx_description
1 polymer ?
#
loop_
_entity_poly.entity_id
_entity_poly.type
_entity_poly.pdbx_seq_one_letter_code
_entity_poly.pdbx_strand_id
1 'polypeptide(L)'
;MSKAKSSAPPEADAAAQLRRWVYLLLIVIAAGISVGRVFSVKAAHKRTPFLSANDRSRIATVRALVDEGTYAIDNVIFETRDGVVLRDATGAPIRKRDWHTIDMVRHPDRNGVMRSYSSKPTLLPTLLASEYWLIKTATGMTLAEQPFYVGRAMLMLTNVAPLVLYLLAMAWLIERYGATDGGRIFVMAAAALGTFVPTYAVTINNHLPATVSAAITAVALLRILCDEDHRWQWFALAGLFSAFTAANELPALSFFCLVAAVCVWKNRRQTLVAFAPAAAVVALAAFGTNYLAHASWKPPYAHRKDGPTVATLPAEAAELLDRGQIPRALADVVAADPIQQQLSPAAKVVVELPGERWRFSDRDEA
;
A
#
# COMPACT_ATOMS: atom_id res chain seq x y z
N MET A 1 -23.86 -69.59 18.74
CA MET A 1 -23.21 -68.54 19.56
C MET A 1 -22.31 -67.70 18.67
N SER A 2 -22.32 -66.38 18.90
CA SER A 2 -21.46 -65.33 18.35
C SER A 2 -21.53 -65.01 16.85
N LYS A 3 -22.38 -64.03 16.50
CA LYS A 3 -22.27 -63.24 15.26
C LYS A 3 -21.06 -62.30 15.39
N ALA A 4 -20.08 -62.45 14.51
CA ALA A 4 -19.02 -61.46 14.33
C ALA A 4 -19.62 -60.14 13.85
N LYS A 5 -19.49 -59.08 14.65
CA LYS A 5 -19.75 -57.70 14.21
C LYS A 5 -18.66 -57.32 13.22
N SER A 6 -19.04 -57.24 11.95
CA SER A 6 -18.31 -56.51 10.91
C SER A 6 -18.13 -55.07 11.37
N SER A 7 -16.90 -54.67 11.70
CA SER A 7 -16.54 -53.27 11.89
C SER A 7 -16.51 -52.59 10.52
N ALA A 8 -17.53 -51.80 10.22
CA ALA A 8 -17.50 -50.89 9.08
C ALA A 8 -16.25 -49.98 9.18
N PRO A 9 -15.61 -49.63 8.05
CA PRO A 9 -14.54 -48.62 8.06
C PRO A 9 -15.11 -47.30 8.62
N PRO A 10 -14.29 -46.47 9.29
CA PRO A 10 -14.78 -45.23 9.87
C PRO A 10 -15.43 -44.40 8.75
N GLU A 11 -16.67 -43.95 8.96
CA GLU A 11 -17.25 -42.85 8.19
C GLU A 11 -16.23 -41.72 8.22
N ALA A 12 -15.45 -41.58 7.16
CA ALA A 12 -14.66 -40.39 6.95
C ALA A 12 -15.66 -39.23 6.93
N ASP A 13 -15.66 -38.45 8.02
CA ASP A 13 -16.68 -37.47 8.40
C ASP A 13 -17.31 -36.77 7.18
N ALA A 14 -18.47 -37.24 6.74
CA ALA A 14 -19.17 -36.75 5.56
C ALA A 14 -19.48 -35.25 5.70
N ALA A 15 -19.65 -34.77 6.94
CA ALA A 15 -19.81 -33.36 7.24
C ALA A 15 -18.49 -32.60 6.99
N ALA A 16 -17.33 -33.13 7.39
CA ALA A 16 -16.03 -32.54 7.04
C ALA A 16 -15.78 -32.48 5.54
N GLN A 17 -16.15 -33.54 4.82
CA GLN A 17 -16.04 -33.55 3.36
C GLN A 17 -16.93 -32.47 2.73
N LEU A 18 -18.18 -32.37 3.17
CA LEU A 18 -19.11 -31.31 2.72
C LEU A 18 -18.55 -29.91 3.03
N ARG A 19 -18.05 -29.66 4.25
CA ARG A 19 -17.45 -28.37 4.62
C ARG A 19 -16.30 -27.98 3.71
N ARG A 20 -15.38 -28.92 3.42
CA ARG A 20 -14.24 -28.66 2.51
C ARG A 20 -14.70 -28.30 1.10
N TRP A 21 -15.74 -28.96 0.58
CA TRP A 21 -16.33 -28.58 -0.71
C TRP A 21 -17.00 -27.21 -0.68
N VAL A 22 -17.70 -26.87 0.41
CA VAL A 22 -18.27 -25.53 0.60
C VAL A 22 -17.17 -24.46 0.66
N TYR A 23 -16.07 -24.72 1.37
CA TYR A 23 -14.92 -23.80 1.41
C TYR A 23 -14.31 -23.59 0.04
N LEU A 24 -14.07 -24.68 -0.69
CA LEU A 24 -13.53 -24.60 -2.05
C LEU A 24 -14.46 -23.80 -2.96
N LEU A 25 -15.78 -24.04 -2.90
CA LEU A 25 -16.76 -23.28 -3.66
C LEU A 25 -16.71 -21.79 -3.33
N LEU A 26 -16.67 -21.42 -2.04
CA LEU A 26 -16.56 -20.03 -1.61
C LEU A 26 -15.26 -19.36 -2.08
N ILE A 27 -14.13 -20.08 -2.02
CA ILE A 27 -12.84 -19.61 -2.53
C ILE A 27 -12.91 -19.37 -4.03
N VAL A 28 -13.45 -20.32 -4.80
CA VAL A 28 -13.59 -20.22 -6.27
C VAL A 28 -14.50 -19.05 -6.64
N ILE A 29 -15.60 -18.84 -5.92
CA ILE A 29 -16.51 -17.70 -6.14
C ILE A 29 -15.78 -16.38 -5.87
N ALA A 30 -15.14 -16.23 -4.71
CA ALA A 30 -14.45 -15.00 -4.34
C ALA A 30 -13.28 -14.69 -5.30
N ALA A 31 -12.52 -15.71 -5.69
CA ALA A 31 -11.46 -15.61 -6.69
C ALA A 31 -12.03 -15.23 -8.06
N GLY A 32 -13.07 -15.92 -8.54
CA GLY A 32 -13.70 -15.65 -9.83
C GLY A 32 -14.26 -14.22 -9.93
N ILE A 33 -14.91 -13.72 -8.87
CA ILE A 33 -15.35 -12.32 -8.79
C ILE A 33 -14.16 -11.37 -8.88
N SER A 34 -13.09 -11.64 -8.13
CA SER A 34 -11.90 -10.79 -8.09
C SER A 34 -11.18 -10.75 -9.44
N VAL A 35 -11.03 -11.90 -10.10
CA VAL A 35 -10.50 -12.03 -11.47
C VAL A 35 -11.36 -11.22 -12.44
N GLY A 36 -12.67 -11.47 -12.46
CA GLY A 36 -13.60 -10.76 -13.35
C GLY A 36 -13.52 -9.24 -13.19
N ARG A 37 -13.40 -8.77 -11.94
CA ARG A 37 -13.22 -7.35 -11.63
C ARG A 37 -11.87 -6.79 -12.10
N VAL A 38 -10.77 -7.52 -11.90
CA VAL A 38 -9.44 -7.12 -12.39
C VAL A 38 -9.43 -7.01 -13.92
N PHE A 39 -10.02 -7.95 -14.65
CA PHE A 39 -10.11 -7.88 -16.11
C PHE A 39 -11.07 -6.80 -16.62
N SER A 40 -12.02 -6.38 -15.79
CA SER A 40 -12.97 -5.30 -16.12
C SER A 40 -12.45 -3.90 -15.76
N VAL A 41 -11.41 -3.80 -14.91
CA VAL A 41 -10.95 -2.52 -14.36
C VAL A 41 -10.38 -1.60 -15.46
N LYS A 42 -10.84 -0.35 -15.46
CA LYS A 42 -10.41 0.74 -16.35
C LYS A 42 -10.58 2.07 -15.63
N ALA A 43 -9.54 2.91 -15.64
CA ALA A 43 -9.63 4.28 -15.14
C ALA A 43 -10.61 5.11 -15.99
N ALA A 44 -11.10 6.25 -15.48
CA ALA A 44 -12.06 7.12 -16.16
C ALA A 44 -11.60 7.56 -17.58
N HIS A 45 -10.30 7.79 -17.75
CA HIS A 45 -9.70 8.15 -19.04
C HIS A 45 -9.47 6.95 -19.98
N LYS A 46 -9.78 5.72 -19.54
CA LYS A 46 -9.71 4.47 -20.31
C LYS A 46 -8.33 4.11 -20.90
N ARG A 47 -7.24 4.68 -20.38
CA ARG A 47 -5.86 4.40 -20.86
C ARG A 47 -5.06 3.45 -19.96
N THR A 48 -5.42 3.34 -18.68
CA THR A 48 -4.73 2.49 -17.72
C THR A 48 -5.72 1.79 -16.80
N PRO A 49 -5.32 0.71 -16.11
CA PRO A 49 -6.14 0.06 -15.08
C PRO A 49 -6.06 0.75 -13.71
N PHE A 50 -5.37 1.90 -13.58
CA PHE A 50 -5.02 2.48 -12.26
C PHE A 50 -6.10 3.45 -11.75
N LEU A 51 -6.75 3.12 -10.64
CA LEU A 51 -8.02 3.76 -10.25
C LEU A 51 -7.88 5.02 -9.40
N SER A 52 -6.75 5.22 -8.72
CA SER A 52 -6.58 6.34 -7.78
C SER A 52 -5.20 6.97 -7.84
N ALA A 53 -5.05 8.15 -7.24
CA ALA A 53 -3.73 8.76 -7.05
C ALA A 53 -2.82 7.87 -6.19
N ASN A 54 -3.39 7.24 -5.16
CA ASN A 54 -2.72 6.34 -4.25
C ASN A 54 -2.15 5.10 -4.99
N ASP A 55 -2.93 4.53 -5.91
CA ASP A 55 -2.56 3.42 -6.80
C ASP A 55 -1.45 3.85 -7.80
N ARG A 56 -1.69 4.96 -8.53
CA ARG A 56 -0.70 5.52 -9.48
C ARG A 56 0.62 5.89 -8.83
N SER A 57 0.62 6.34 -7.56
CA SER A 57 1.84 6.67 -6.83
C SER A 57 2.77 5.47 -6.63
N ARG A 58 2.21 4.29 -6.31
CA ARG A 58 2.99 3.05 -6.18
C ARG A 58 3.51 2.59 -7.54
N ILE A 59 2.64 2.57 -8.55
CA ILE A 59 3.00 2.09 -9.89
C ILE A 59 4.00 3.03 -10.55
N ALA A 60 3.94 4.34 -10.30
CA ALA A 60 4.95 5.26 -10.78
C ALA A 60 6.34 4.93 -10.21
N THR A 61 6.42 4.53 -8.93
CA THR A 61 7.68 4.07 -8.32
C THR A 61 8.15 2.76 -8.93
N VAL A 62 7.25 1.79 -9.12
CA VAL A 62 7.54 0.51 -9.80
C VAL A 62 8.14 0.77 -11.19
N ARG A 63 7.50 1.64 -11.97
CA ARG A 63 7.94 1.98 -13.32
C ARG A 63 9.28 2.71 -13.29
N ALA A 64 9.46 3.72 -12.45
CA ALA A 64 10.71 4.46 -12.34
C ALA A 64 11.88 3.55 -11.95
N LEU A 65 11.67 2.59 -11.05
CA LEU A 65 12.71 1.63 -10.65
C LEU A 65 13.14 0.73 -11.81
N VAL A 66 12.19 0.19 -12.59
CA VAL A 66 12.48 -0.79 -13.64
C VAL A 66 12.91 -0.14 -14.96
N ASP A 67 12.30 0.99 -15.32
CA ASP A 67 12.56 1.67 -16.59
C ASP A 67 13.75 2.65 -16.48
N GLU A 68 13.98 3.23 -15.30
CA GLU A 68 14.94 4.34 -15.13
C GLU A 68 15.97 4.10 -14.00
N GLY A 69 15.82 3.03 -13.21
CA GLY A 69 16.76 2.71 -12.12
C GLY A 69 16.70 3.71 -10.95
N THR A 70 15.59 4.42 -10.76
CA THR A 70 15.46 5.48 -9.74
C THR A 70 14.13 5.41 -8.99
N TYR A 71 14.10 5.94 -7.76
CA TYR A 71 12.87 6.17 -7.00
C TYR A 71 12.18 7.49 -7.36
N ALA A 72 12.87 8.39 -8.06
CA ALA A 72 12.28 9.65 -8.51
C ALA A 72 11.25 9.38 -9.61
N ILE A 73 10.03 9.88 -9.46
CA ILE A 73 8.90 9.58 -10.35
C ILE A 73 8.61 10.71 -11.35
N ASP A 74 9.45 11.74 -11.40
CA ASP A 74 9.22 12.96 -12.21
C ASP A 74 8.95 12.64 -13.70
N ASN A 75 9.79 11.80 -14.33
CA ASN A 75 9.66 11.39 -15.72
C ASN A 75 8.41 10.55 -16.00
N VAL A 76 7.87 9.88 -14.97
CA VAL A 76 6.67 9.06 -15.10
C VAL A 76 5.41 9.92 -15.04
N ILE A 77 5.37 10.92 -14.16
CA ILE A 77 4.15 11.66 -13.82
C ILE A 77 4.02 13.02 -14.50
N PHE A 78 5.13 13.58 -15.00
CA PHE A 78 5.17 14.85 -15.71
C PHE A 78 5.68 14.67 -17.14
N GLU A 79 5.31 15.60 -18.01
CA GLU A 79 5.95 15.73 -19.31
C GLU A 79 7.39 16.21 -19.13
N THR A 80 8.33 15.51 -19.77
CA THR A 80 9.75 15.79 -19.65
C THR A 80 10.41 15.80 -21.03
N ARG A 81 11.44 16.63 -21.17
CA ARG A 81 12.33 16.67 -22.34
C ARG A 81 13.76 16.70 -21.83
N ASP A 82 14.58 15.75 -22.28
CA ASP A 82 15.98 15.61 -21.85
C ASP A 82 16.15 15.55 -20.32
N GLY A 83 15.19 14.91 -19.63
CA GLY A 83 15.19 14.77 -18.16
C GLY A 83 14.73 16.02 -17.38
N VAL A 84 14.30 17.07 -18.09
CA VAL A 84 13.78 18.31 -17.51
C VAL A 84 12.25 18.34 -17.59
N VAL A 85 11.59 18.63 -16.47
CA VAL A 85 10.12 18.77 -16.38
C VAL A 85 9.66 20.00 -17.15
N LEU A 86 8.80 19.77 -18.14
CA LEU A 86 8.18 20.82 -18.93
C LEU A 86 7.14 21.57 -18.08
N ARG A 87 7.04 22.87 -18.33
CA ARG A 87 6.13 23.78 -17.62
C ARG A 87 5.16 24.43 -18.61
N ASP A 88 3.93 24.63 -18.17
CA ASP A 88 2.92 25.37 -18.94
C ASP A 88 3.17 26.89 -18.86
N ALA A 89 2.29 27.68 -19.50
CA ALA A 89 2.38 29.14 -19.51
C ALA A 89 2.30 29.79 -18.11
N THR A 90 1.78 29.08 -17.11
CA THR A 90 1.72 29.53 -15.70
C THR A 90 2.98 29.15 -14.92
N GLY A 91 3.93 28.44 -15.55
CA GLY A 91 5.11 27.91 -14.89
C GLY A 91 4.83 26.62 -14.11
N ALA A 92 3.63 26.04 -14.15
CA ALA A 92 3.33 24.80 -13.45
C ALA A 92 3.82 23.56 -14.23
N PRO A 93 4.24 22.48 -13.55
CA PRO A 93 4.59 21.22 -14.21
C PRO A 93 3.43 20.65 -15.04
N ILE A 94 3.71 20.32 -16.31
CA ILE A 94 2.71 19.69 -17.19
C ILE A 94 2.53 18.23 -16.78
N ARG A 95 1.30 17.87 -16.42
CA ARG A 95 0.96 16.56 -15.83
C ARG A 95 0.62 15.53 -16.91
N LYS A 96 1.20 14.33 -16.83
CA LYS A 96 0.76 13.17 -17.62
C LYS A 96 -0.57 12.65 -17.06
N ARG A 97 -1.68 12.91 -17.74
CA ARG A 97 -3.04 12.68 -17.20
C ARG A 97 -3.31 11.24 -16.71
N ASP A 98 -2.68 10.28 -17.35
CA ASP A 98 -2.79 8.84 -17.10
C ASP A 98 -1.87 8.32 -15.96
N TRP A 99 -0.85 9.09 -15.59
CA TRP A 99 0.16 8.71 -14.59
C TRP A 99 0.20 9.62 -13.37
N HIS A 100 -0.24 10.86 -13.50
CA HIS A 100 -0.12 11.87 -12.45
C HIS A 100 -0.81 11.46 -11.16
N THR A 101 -0.12 11.64 -10.04
CA THR A 101 -0.63 11.39 -8.70
C THR A 101 -0.52 12.64 -7.84
N ILE A 102 -1.43 12.85 -6.89
CA ILE A 102 -1.27 13.83 -5.82
C ILE A 102 -0.53 13.25 -4.60
N ASP A 103 -0.41 11.93 -4.53
CA ASP A 103 0.22 11.19 -3.44
C ASP A 103 1.74 11.14 -3.64
N MET A 104 2.36 12.31 -3.67
CA MET A 104 3.81 12.47 -3.78
C MET A 104 4.36 13.33 -2.65
N VAL A 105 5.69 13.32 -2.54
CA VAL A 105 6.48 14.25 -1.73
C VAL A 105 7.61 14.79 -2.59
N ARG A 106 8.01 16.03 -2.35
CA ARG A 106 9.05 16.69 -3.13
C ARG A 106 10.15 17.15 -2.19
N HIS A 107 11.37 16.73 -2.44
CA HIS A 107 12.55 17.11 -1.66
C HIS A 107 13.81 16.94 -2.51
N PRO A 108 14.94 17.56 -2.15
CA PRO A 108 16.17 17.39 -2.90
C PRO A 108 16.66 15.94 -2.83
N ASP A 109 17.24 15.46 -3.92
CA ASP A 109 18.02 14.22 -3.97
C ASP A 109 19.42 14.42 -3.37
N ARG A 110 20.29 13.40 -3.47
CA ARG A 110 21.67 13.45 -2.97
C ARG A 110 22.52 14.56 -3.58
N ASN A 111 22.17 15.02 -4.79
CA ASN A 111 22.86 16.06 -5.52
C ASN A 111 22.21 17.44 -5.32
N GLY A 112 21.23 17.56 -4.42
CA GLY A 112 20.50 18.79 -4.17
C GLY A 112 19.40 19.10 -5.19
N VAL A 113 19.15 18.22 -6.16
CA VAL A 113 18.14 18.45 -7.20
C VAL A 113 16.76 18.11 -6.66
N MET A 114 15.82 19.06 -6.76
CA MET A 114 14.44 18.84 -6.33
C MET A 114 13.74 17.79 -7.19
N ARG A 115 13.42 16.64 -6.60
CA ARG A 115 12.74 15.51 -7.24
C ARG A 115 11.43 15.18 -6.56
N SER A 116 10.54 14.53 -7.29
CA SER A 116 9.26 14.03 -6.80
C SER A 116 9.37 12.54 -6.52
N TYR A 117 8.87 12.10 -5.37
CA TYR A 117 8.85 10.71 -4.92
C TYR A 117 7.44 10.31 -4.49
N SER A 118 7.13 9.02 -4.53
CA SER A 118 5.90 8.51 -3.92
C SER A 118 5.86 8.82 -2.42
N SER A 119 4.68 9.17 -1.90
CA SER A 119 4.49 9.32 -0.45
C SER A 119 4.33 7.99 0.30
N LYS A 120 4.33 6.85 -0.42
CA LYS A 120 4.08 5.52 0.15
C LYS A 120 5.38 4.85 0.62
N PRO A 121 5.32 3.96 1.63
CA PRO A 121 6.49 3.17 2.03
C PRO A 121 7.12 2.45 0.85
N THR A 122 8.46 2.47 0.77
CA THR A 122 9.21 2.06 -0.42
C THR A 122 9.35 0.56 -0.59
N LEU A 123 9.23 -0.23 0.49
CA LEU A 123 9.43 -1.67 0.45
C LEU A 123 8.49 -2.36 -0.55
N LEU A 124 7.18 -2.12 -0.42
CA LEU A 124 6.19 -2.77 -1.27
C LEU A 124 6.40 -2.42 -2.76
N PRO A 125 6.47 -1.13 -3.18
CA PRO A 125 6.79 -0.80 -4.57
C PRO A 125 8.12 -1.39 -5.07
N THR A 126 9.12 -1.57 -4.20
CA THR A 126 10.39 -2.21 -4.58
C THR A 126 10.20 -3.70 -4.87
N LEU A 127 9.41 -4.41 -4.06
CA LEU A 127 9.04 -5.80 -4.35
C LEU A 127 8.24 -5.90 -5.66
N LEU A 128 7.29 -4.98 -5.88
CA LEU A 128 6.51 -4.94 -7.12
C LEU A 128 7.34 -4.54 -8.35
N ALA A 129 8.44 -3.81 -8.18
CA ALA A 129 9.40 -3.56 -9.24
C ALA A 129 10.05 -4.86 -9.73
N SER A 130 10.36 -5.81 -8.81
CA SER A 130 10.87 -7.12 -9.22
C SER A 130 9.84 -7.92 -10.02
N GLU A 131 8.57 -7.82 -9.66
CA GLU A 131 7.46 -8.44 -10.38
C GLU A 131 7.30 -7.86 -11.79
N TYR A 132 7.28 -6.53 -11.91
CA TYR A 132 7.24 -5.87 -13.22
C TYR A 132 8.47 -6.20 -14.07
N TRP A 133 9.67 -6.21 -13.48
CA TRP A 133 10.90 -6.58 -14.17
C TRP A 133 10.83 -8.01 -14.75
N LEU A 134 10.28 -8.97 -13.99
CA LEU A 134 10.06 -10.33 -14.50
C LEU A 134 9.08 -10.36 -15.66
N ILE A 135 7.94 -9.66 -15.56
CA ILE A 135 6.95 -9.56 -16.66
C ILE A 135 7.59 -8.96 -17.91
N LYS A 136 8.31 -7.84 -17.76
CA LYS A 136 8.98 -7.14 -18.85
C LYS A 136 10.03 -8.00 -19.51
N THR A 137 10.87 -8.68 -18.71
CA THR A 137 11.94 -9.55 -19.23
C THR A 137 11.39 -10.78 -19.93
N ALA A 138 10.31 -11.38 -19.41
CA ALA A 138 9.73 -12.60 -19.98
C ALA A 138 8.87 -12.36 -21.24
N THR A 139 8.24 -11.19 -21.36
CA THR A 139 7.23 -10.92 -22.39
C THR A 139 7.56 -9.77 -23.33
N GLY A 140 8.52 -8.92 -22.98
CA GLY A 140 8.79 -7.63 -23.64
C GLY A 140 7.74 -6.54 -23.35
N MET A 141 6.64 -6.86 -22.67
CA MET A 141 5.59 -5.87 -22.38
C MET A 141 6.03 -4.87 -21.31
N THR A 142 5.70 -3.60 -21.50
CA THR A 142 6.02 -2.53 -20.57
C THR A 142 4.76 -1.89 -19.98
N LEU A 143 4.89 -1.32 -18.78
CA LEU A 143 3.83 -0.51 -18.17
C LEU A 143 3.51 0.74 -19.01
N ALA A 144 4.47 1.25 -19.77
CA ALA A 144 4.32 2.42 -20.62
C ALA A 144 3.45 2.14 -21.86
N GLU A 145 3.72 1.03 -22.54
CA GLU A 145 3.09 0.72 -23.83
C GLU A 145 1.86 -0.19 -23.68
N GLN A 146 1.88 -1.14 -22.75
CA GLN A 146 0.80 -2.09 -22.52
C GLN A 146 0.28 -2.04 -21.06
N PRO A 147 -0.13 -0.86 -20.54
CA PRO A 147 -0.49 -0.67 -19.14
C PRO A 147 -1.62 -1.60 -18.65
N PHE A 148 -2.59 -1.94 -19.52
CA PHE A 148 -3.66 -2.85 -19.17
C PHE A 148 -3.18 -4.29 -18.96
N TYR A 149 -2.33 -4.80 -19.84
CA TYR A 149 -1.86 -6.18 -19.76
C TYR A 149 -0.92 -6.34 -18.57
N VAL A 150 0.08 -5.48 -18.47
CA VAL A 150 1.06 -5.53 -17.38
C VAL A 150 0.39 -5.22 -16.04
N GLY A 151 -0.41 -4.15 -15.95
CA GLY A 151 -1.08 -3.78 -14.71
C GLY A 151 -2.05 -4.86 -14.20
N ARG A 152 -2.79 -5.54 -15.08
CA ARG A 152 -3.68 -6.64 -14.68
C ARG A 152 -2.93 -7.90 -14.32
N ALA A 153 -1.86 -8.23 -15.05
CA ALA A 153 -0.97 -9.33 -14.67
C ALA A 153 -0.42 -9.09 -13.26
N MET A 154 -0.03 -7.85 -12.96
CA MET A 154 0.43 -7.51 -11.62
C MET A 154 -0.68 -7.66 -10.56
N LEU A 155 -1.87 -7.14 -10.80
CA LEU A 155 -3.00 -7.32 -9.88
C LEU A 155 -3.34 -8.81 -9.66
N MET A 156 -3.21 -9.65 -10.68
CA MET A 156 -3.42 -11.09 -10.53
C MET A 156 -2.41 -11.73 -9.57
N LEU A 157 -1.13 -11.34 -9.66
CA LEU A 157 -0.04 -11.89 -8.86
C LEU A 157 0.06 -11.26 -7.47
N THR A 158 -0.01 -9.93 -7.35
CA THR A 158 0.10 -9.20 -6.09
C THR A 158 -1.19 -9.25 -5.26
N ASN A 159 -2.36 -9.34 -5.91
CA ASN A 159 -3.63 -9.25 -5.20
C ASN A 159 -4.43 -10.55 -5.25
N VAL A 160 -4.80 -11.03 -6.44
CA VAL A 160 -5.73 -12.17 -6.53
C VAL A 160 -5.13 -13.45 -5.97
N ALA A 161 -3.89 -13.79 -6.32
CA ALA A 161 -3.23 -14.98 -5.78
C ALA A 161 -3.03 -14.89 -4.24
N PRO A 162 -2.58 -13.76 -3.66
CA PRO A 162 -2.52 -13.60 -2.21
C PRO A 162 -3.91 -13.59 -1.53
N LEU A 163 -4.96 -13.09 -2.18
CA LEU A 163 -6.32 -13.21 -1.68
C LEU A 163 -6.74 -14.69 -1.55
N VAL A 164 -6.41 -15.52 -2.53
CA VAL A 164 -6.65 -16.98 -2.44
C VAL A 164 -5.84 -17.58 -1.30
N LEU A 165 -4.56 -17.20 -1.14
CA LEU A 165 -3.74 -17.64 -0.03
C LEU A 165 -4.33 -17.26 1.33
N TYR A 166 -4.85 -16.03 1.45
CA TYR A 166 -5.58 -15.57 2.63
C TYR A 166 -6.79 -16.46 2.92
N LEU A 167 -7.62 -16.75 1.92
CA LEU A 167 -8.80 -17.60 2.12
C LEU A 167 -8.43 -19.05 2.47
N LEU A 168 -7.34 -19.58 1.92
CA LEU A 168 -6.81 -20.89 2.30
C LEU A 168 -6.30 -20.91 3.74
N ALA A 169 -5.60 -19.86 4.18
CA ALA A 169 -5.17 -19.71 5.56
C ALA A 169 -6.38 -19.61 6.51
N MET A 170 -7.42 -18.86 6.12
CA MET A 170 -8.67 -18.79 6.86
C MET A 170 -9.37 -20.14 6.94
N ALA A 171 -9.51 -20.86 5.81
CA ALA A 171 -10.11 -22.19 5.79
C ALA A 171 -9.37 -23.16 6.72
N TRP A 172 -8.04 -23.12 6.73
CA TRP A 172 -7.22 -23.92 7.63
C TRP A 172 -7.46 -23.57 9.10
N LEU A 173 -7.48 -22.28 9.44
CA LEU A 173 -7.76 -21.79 10.80
C LEU A 173 -9.14 -22.20 11.28
N ILE A 174 -10.15 -21.99 10.44
CA ILE A 174 -11.55 -22.26 10.74
C ILE A 174 -11.78 -23.76 10.94
N GLU A 175 -11.20 -24.60 10.09
CA GLU A 175 -11.35 -26.06 10.24
C GLU A 175 -10.69 -26.54 11.53
N ARG A 176 -9.51 -25.98 11.87
CA ARG A 176 -8.75 -26.38 13.05
C ARG A 176 -9.37 -25.93 14.37
N TYR A 177 -9.88 -24.69 14.44
CA TYR A 177 -10.30 -24.06 15.70
C TYR A 177 -11.79 -23.76 15.78
N GLY A 178 -12.54 -23.92 14.69
CA GLY A 178 -14.00 -23.80 14.74
C GLY A 178 -14.61 -24.86 15.66
N ALA A 179 -15.74 -24.55 16.27
CA ALA A 179 -16.45 -25.48 17.17
C ALA A 179 -17.58 -26.22 16.44
N THR A 180 -18.42 -25.48 15.71
CA THR A 180 -19.62 -25.99 15.05
C THR A 180 -19.54 -25.83 13.53
N ASP A 181 -20.21 -26.70 12.79
CA ASP A 181 -20.21 -26.68 11.33
C ASP A 181 -20.88 -25.43 10.75
N GLY A 182 -21.99 -25.00 11.36
CA GLY A 182 -22.64 -23.74 11.00
C GLY A 182 -21.73 -22.54 11.22
N GLY A 183 -21.04 -22.47 12.37
CA GLY A 183 -20.09 -21.39 12.67
C GLY A 183 -18.90 -21.39 11.71
N ARG A 184 -18.37 -22.57 11.42
CA ARG A 184 -17.28 -22.78 10.45
C ARG A 184 -17.65 -22.27 9.04
N ILE A 185 -18.79 -22.69 8.52
CA ILE A 185 -19.27 -22.24 7.20
C ILE A 185 -19.56 -20.74 7.21
N PHE A 186 -20.20 -20.23 8.26
CA PHE A 186 -20.50 -18.81 8.40
C PHE A 186 -19.25 -17.94 8.39
N VAL A 187 -18.23 -18.27 9.19
CA VAL A 187 -16.98 -17.50 9.24
C VAL A 187 -16.24 -17.56 7.91
N MET A 188 -16.24 -18.73 7.23
CA MET A 188 -15.62 -18.84 5.92
C MET A 188 -16.34 -18.00 4.86
N ALA A 189 -17.68 -17.99 4.87
CA ALA A 189 -18.48 -17.15 4.00
C ALA A 189 -18.25 -15.66 4.28
N ALA A 190 -18.16 -15.26 5.56
CA ALA A 190 -17.84 -13.90 5.95
C ALA A 190 -16.43 -13.48 5.48
N ALA A 191 -15.41 -14.34 5.64
CA ALA A 191 -14.07 -14.05 5.14
C ALA A 191 -14.03 -13.89 3.61
N ALA A 192 -14.77 -14.74 2.88
CA ALA A 192 -14.80 -14.74 1.42
C ALA A 192 -15.62 -13.60 0.80
N LEU A 193 -16.76 -13.23 1.41
CA LEU A 193 -17.77 -12.36 0.80
C LEU A 193 -18.26 -11.22 1.70
N GLY A 194 -18.03 -11.30 3.01
CA GLY A 194 -18.54 -10.36 4.01
C GLY A 194 -17.56 -9.28 4.47
N THR A 195 -16.35 -9.24 3.91
CA THR A 195 -15.34 -8.21 4.23
C THR A 195 -15.07 -7.29 3.05
N PHE A 196 -14.42 -6.14 3.32
CA PHE A 196 -13.89 -5.29 2.26
C PHE A 196 -12.58 -5.82 1.65
N VAL A 197 -12.01 -6.93 2.13
CA VAL A 197 -10.73 -7.45 1.63
C VAL A 197 -10.76 -7.72 0.12
N PRO A 198 -11.79 -8.38 -0.45
CA PRO A 198 -11.86 -8.61 -1.90
C PRO A 198 -12.01 -7.32 -2.73
N THR A 199 -12.50 -6.21 -2.16
CA THR A 199 -12.64 -4.95 -2.92
C THR A 199 -11.29 -4.32 -3.23
N TYR A 200 -10.26 -4.62 -2.42
CA TYR A 200 -8.89 -4.19 -2.68
C TYR A 200 -8.21 -4.95 -3.82
N ALA A 201 -8.80 -6.01 -4.36
CA ALA A 201 -8.17 -6.82 -5.40
C ALA A 201 -7.87 -6.07 -6.71
N VAL A 202 -8.58 -4.97 -6.98
CA VAL A 202 -8.54 -4.25 -8.27
C VAL A 202 -7.59 -3.04 -8.30
N THR A 203 -6.85 -2.77 -7.22
CA THR A 203 -5.90 -1.64 -7.16
C THR A 203 -4.61 -2.08 -6.47
N ILE A 204 -3.47 -1.50 -6.83
CA ILE A 204 -2.24 -1.74 -6.06
C ILE A 204 -2.33 -0.97 -4.76
N ASN A 205 -2.36 -1.71 -3.66
CA ASN A 205 -2.53 -1.18 -2.31
C ASN A 205 -1.69 -1.99 -1.32
N ASN A 206 -1.51 -1.44 -0.13
CA ASN A 206 -0.80 -2.07 0.99
C ASN A 206 -1.73 -2.88 1.90
N HIS A 207 -3.03 -2.63 1.88
CA HIS A 207 -3.99 -3.27 2.78
C HIS A 207 -4.15 -4.76 2.52
N LEU A 208 -4.21 -5.19 1.26
CA LEU A 208 -4.34 -6.61 0.93
C LEU A 208 -3.08 -7.39 1.32
N PRO A 209 -1.84 -7.02 0.90
CA PRO A 209 -0.62 -7.65 1.40
C PRO A 209 -0.51 -7.66 2.93
N ALA A 210 -0.89 -6.57 3.61
CA ALA A 210 -0.92 -6.51 5.07
C ALA A 210 -1.92 -7.51 5.66
N THR A 211 -3.12 -7.63 5.08
CA THR A 211 -4.16 -8.57 5.53
C THR A 211 -3.73 -10.02 5.38
N VAL A 212 -3.14 -10.39 4.24
CA VAL A 212 -2.60 -11.74 4.02
C VAL A 212 -1.51 -12.05 5.07
N SER A 213 -0.63 -11.09 5.31
CA SER A 213 0.46 -11.21 6.30
C SER A 213 -0.07 -11.34 7.73
N ALA A 214 -1.10 -10.58 8.08
CA ALA A 214 -1.78 -10.70 9.37
C ALA A 214 -2.44 -12.09 9.52
N ALA A 215 -3.05 -12.63 8.47
CA ALA A 215 -3.63 -13.99 8.51
C ALA A 215 -2.57 -15.08 8.69
N ILE A 216 -1.43 -14.98 7.99
CA ILE A 216 -0.30 -15.93 8.18
C ILE A 216 0.28 -15.78 9.59
N THR A 217 0.37 -14.55 10.11
CA THR A 217 0.76 -14.31 11.51
C THR A 217 -0.23 -14.97 12.47
N ALA A 218 -1.54 -14.89 12.21
CA ALA A 218 -2.56 -15.54 13.02
C ALA A 218 -2.45 -17.08 12.99
N VAL A 219 -2.16 -17.67 11.82
CA VAL A 219 -1.83 -19.10 11.69
C VAL A 219 -0.68 -19.46 12.62
N ALA A 220 0.44 -18.74 12.54
CA ALA A 220 1.61 -19.00 13.37
C ALA A 220 1.33 -18.78 14.86
N LEU A 221 0.65 -17.70 15.23
CA LEU A 221 0.32 -17.39 16.62
C LEU A 221 -0.62 -18.43 17.23
N LEU A 222 -1.64 -18.89 16.52
CA LEU A 222 -2.56 -19.90 17.05
C LEU A 222 -1.88 -21.27 17.19
N ARG A 223 -0.94 -21.63 16.30
CA ARG A 223 -0.06 -22.79 16.51
C ARG A 223 0.75 -22.68 17.80
N ILE A 224 1.30 -21.49 18.09
CA ILE A 224 2.11 -21.25 19.28
C ILE A 224 1.23 -21.21 20.55
N LEU A 225 0.07 -20.56 20.50
CA LEU A 225 -0.79 -20.28 21.65
C LEU A 225 -1.73 -21.43 22.00
N CYS A 226 -2.38 -22.02 21.01
CA CYS A 226 -3.45 -23.02 21.22
C CYS A 226 -2.92 -24.44 21.11
N ASP A 227 -1.99 -24.70 20.18
CA ASP A 227 -1.40 -26.02 20.00
C ASP A 227 -0.10 -26.22 20.79
N GLU A 228 0.41 -25.17 21.45
CA GLU A 228 1.70 -25.14 22.15
C GLU A 228 2.87 -25.67 21.29
N ASP A 229 2.79 -25.47 19.97
CA ASP A 229 3.83 -25.92 19.03
C ASP A 229 4.95 -24.88 18.94
N HIS A 230 6.04 -25.15 19.65
CA HIS A 230 7.18 -24.23 19.75
C HIS A 230 8.28 -24.49 18.70
N ARG A 231 7.95 -25.09 17.56
CA ARG A 231 8.90 -25.21 16.44
C ARG A 231 9.31 -23.83 15.91
N TRP A 232 10.59 -23.69 15.58
CA TRP A 232 11.21 -22.43 15.14
C TRP A 232 10.49 -21.78 13.96
N GLN A 233 9.93 -22.58 13.04
CA GLN A 233 9.21 -22.11 11.87
C GLN A 233 8.02 -21.21 12.20
N TRP A 234 7.29 -21.48 13.29
CA TRP A 234 6.14 -20.64 13.66
C TRP A 234 6.58 -19.29 14.18
N PHE A 235 7.68 -19.25 14.94
CA PHE A 235 8.28 -18.00 15.40
C PHE A 235 8.85 -17.20 14.22
N ALA A 236 9.52 -17.87 13.27
CA ALA A 236 10.01 -17.23 12.05
C ALA A 236 8.86 -16.64 11.22
N LEU A 237 7.78 -17.40 10.98
CA LEU A 237 6.60 -16.93 10.25
C LEU A 237 5.92 -15.77 10.99
N ALA A 238 5.75 -15.87 12.31
CA ALA A 238 5.19 -14.79 13.11
C ALA A 238 6.05 -13.52 13.01
N GLY A 239 7.37 -13.62 13.10
CA GLY A 239 8.30 -12.48 13.00
C GLY A 239 8.29 -11.85 11.62
N LEU A 240 8.45 -12.66 10.58
CA LEU A 240 8.48 -12.19 9.20
C LEU A 240 7.17 -11.46 8.83
N PHE A 241 6.03 -12.12 9.02
CA PHE A 241 4.77 -11.60 8.51
C PHE A 241 4.18 -10.51 9.40
N SER A 242 4.39 -10.52 10.73
CA SER A 242 3.96 -9.39 11.56
C SER A 242 4.78 -8.13 11.29
N ALA A 243 6.09 -8.27 11.06
CA ALA A 243 6.94 -7.16 10.65
C ALA A 243 6.55 -6.65 9.26
N PHE A 244 6.21 -7.54 8.33
CA PHE A 244 5.77 -7.14 6.99
C PHE A 244 4.40 -6.46 7.03
N THR A 245 3.48 -6.87 7.91
CA THR A 245 2.24 -6.12 8.17
C THR A 245 2.55 -4.70 8.63
N ALA A 246 3.46 -4.52 9.59
CA ALA A 246 3.86 -3.19 10.08
C ALA A 246 4.57 -2.33 9.01
N ALA A 247 5.40 -2.95 8.16
CA ALA A 247 6.06 -2.25 7.06
C ALA A 247 5.08 -1.77 5.98
N ASN A 248 3.97 -2.50 5.80
CA ASN A 248 2.90 -2.11 4.88
C ASN A 248 1.95 -1.08 5.50
N GLU A 249 1.67 -1.15 6.81
CA GLU A 249 0.69 -0.29 7.49
C GLU A 249 1.21 0.12 8.87
N LEU A 250 1.58 1.40 9.04
CA LEU A 250 2.25 1.88 10.26
C LEU A 250 1.48 1.61 11.56
N PRO A 251 0.14 1.79 11.64
CA PRO A 251 -0.63 1.40 12.82
C PRO A 251 -0.43 -0.06 13.26
N ALA A 252 -0.10 -0.97 12.33
CA ALA A 252 0.14 -2.38 12.63
C ALA A 252 1.47 -2.64 13.37
N LEU A 253 2.29 -1.61 13.63
CA LEU A 253 3.41 -1.72 14.56
C LEU A 253 2.94 -2.16 15.96
N SER A 254 1.77 -1.71 16.40
CA SER A 254 1.16 -2.16 17.65
C SER A 254 0.88 -3.67 17.66
N PHE A 255 0.37 -4.20 16.55
CA PHE A 255 0.15 -5.63 16.34
C PHE A 255 1.47 -6.40 16.36
N PHE A 256 2.51 -5.92 15.67
CA PHE A 256 3.86 -6.50 15.73
C PHE A 256 4.39 -6.58 17.17
N CYS A 257 4.28 -5.50 17.94
CA CYS A 257 4.73 -5.48 19.34
C CYS A 257 3.98 -6.50 20.21
N LEU A 258 2.66 -6.64 20.02
CA LEU A 258 1.85 -7.65 20.71
C LEU A 258 2.30 -9.07 20.34
N VAL A 259 2.49 -9.36 19.05
CA VAL A 259 2.97 -10.66 18.56
C VAL A 259 4.33 -10.98 19.17
N ALA A 260 5.25 -10.01 19.19
CA ALA A 260 6.58 -10.16 19.78
C ALA A 260 6.48 -10.46 21.28
N ALA A 261 5.67 -9.72 22.04
CA ALA A 261 5.47 -9.95 23.47
C ALA A 261 4.92 -11.36 23.75
N VAL A 262 3.93 -11.81 22.98
CA VAL A 262 3.39 -13.17 23.06
C VAL A 262 4.47 -14.22 22.77
N CYS A 263 5.28 -14.02 21.72
CA CYS A 263 6.37 -14.94 21.39
C CYS A 263 7.42 -15.00 22.51
N VAL A 264 7.84 -13.85 23.06
CA VAL A 264 8.79 -13.80 24.19
C VAL A 264 8.22 -14.53 25.40
N TRP A 265 6.93 -14.32 25.71
CA TRP A 265 6.26 -14.98 26.82
C TRP A 265 6.21 -16.49 26.67
N LYS A 266 5.89 -16.99 25.46
CA LYS A 266 5.78 -18.42 25.18
C LYS A 266 7.14 -19.11 25.06
N ASN A 267 8.08 -18.52 24.34
CA ASN A 267 9.41 -19.11 24.15
C ASN A 267 10.47 -18.05 23.77
N ARG A 268 11.25 -17.61 24.76
CA ARG A 268 12.32 -16.61 24.56
C ARG A 268 13.38 -17.06 23.56
N ARG A 269 13.78 -18.34 23.62
CA ARG A 269 14.83 -18.87 22.74
C ARG A 269 14.39 -18.81 21.28
N GLN A 270 13.22 -19.34 20.95
CA GLN A 270 12.71 -19.30 19.58
C GLN A 270 12.41 -17.89 19.10
N THR A 271 12.01 -17.01 20.00
CA THR A 271 11.84 -15.60 19.67
C THR A 271 13.16 -14.95 19.26
N LEU A 272 14.26 -15.25 19.95
CA LEU A 272 15.57 -14.70 19.64
C LEU A 272 16.20 -15.31 18.38
N VAL A 273 16.08 -16.63 18.16
CA VAL A 273 16.78 -17.31 17.05
C VAL A 273 15.96 -17.40 15.76
N ALA A 274 14.65 -17.21 15.80
CA ALA A 274 13.77 -17.36 14.65
C ALA A 274 12.90 -16.11 14.38
N PHE A 275 12.15 -15.63 15.38
CA PHE A 275 11.29 -14.45 15.21
C PHE A 275 12.11 -13.18 14.91
N ALA A 276 13.10 -12.86 15.76
CA ALA A 276 13.84 -11.62 15.66
C ALA A 276 14.66 -11.52 14.36
N PRO A 277 15.39 -12.55 13.90
CA PRO A 277 16.08 -12.50 12.61
C PRO A 277 15.11 -12.35 11.44
N ALA A 278 13.97 -13.05 11.46
CA ALA A 278 12.98 -12.95 10.40
C ALA A 278 12.33 -11.56 10.33
N ALA A 279 12.01 -10.97 11.48
CA ALA A 279 11.53 -9.59 11.57
C ALA A 279 12.61 -8.58 11.13
N ALA A 280 13.87 -8.81 11.48
CA ALA A 280 14.99 -7.96 11.11
C ALA A 280 15.20 -7.91 9.59
N VAL A 281 15.00 -9.01 8.86
CA VAL A 281 15.05 -9.01 7.39
C VAL A 281 14.06 -7.99 6.80
N VAL A 282 12.83 -7.95 7.30
CA VAL A 282 11.82 -7.00 6.83
C VAL A 282 12.17 -5.58 7.22
N ALA A 283 12.60 -5.36 8.47
CA ALA A 283 12.98 -4.04 8.95
C ALA A 283 14.15 -3.47 8.13
N LEU A 284 15.21 -4.27 7.93
CA LEU A 284 16.36 -3.90 7.11
C LEU A 284 15.96 -3.59 5.67
N ALA A 285 15.07 -4.39 5.08
CA ALA A 285 14.57 -4.12 3.74
C ALA A 285 13.78 -2.80 3.71
N ALA A 286 12.85 -2.57 4.65
CA ALA A 286 12.03 -1.36 4.70
C ALA A 286 12.85 -0.08 4.89
N PHE A 287 13.78 -0.07 5.85
CA PHE A 287 14.65 1.07 6.09
C PHE A 287 15.68 1.24 4.96
N GLY A 288 16.21 0.13 4.43
CA GLY A 288 17.15 0.13 3.32
C GLY A 288 16.55 0.75 2.06
N THR A 289 15.38 0.29 1.63
CA THR A 289 14.70 0.88 0.45
C THR A 289 14.31 2.33 0.69
N ASN A 290 13.94 2.72 1.91
CA ASN A 290 13.66 4.12 2.25
C ASN A 290 14.91 4.99 2.12
N TYR A 291 16.03 4.53 2.66
CA TYR A 291 17.30 5.25 2.58
C TYR A 291 17.81 5.34 1.13
N LEU A 292 17.62 4.30 0.33
CA LEU A 292 17.94 4.32 -1.10
C LEU A 292 17.10 5.37 -1.86
N ALA A 293 15.81 5.47 -1.55
CA ALA A 293 14.91 6.43 -2.20
C ALA A 293 15.18 7.88 -1.78
N HIS A 294 15.36 8.13 -0.48
CA HIS A 294 15.29 9.48 0.08
C HIS A 294 16.63 10.01 0.61
N ALA A 295 17.69 9.19 0.62
CA ALA A 295 18.95 9.49 1.31
C ALA A 295 18.74 9.92 2.78
N SER A 296 17.69 9.39 3.40
CA SER A 296 17.16 9.79 4.70
C SER A 296 16.49 8.59 5.35
N TRP A 297 16.56 8.53 6.68
CA TRP A 297 15.81 7.55 7.49
C TRP A 297 14.38 8.01 7.78
N LYS A 298 14.07 9.29 7.50
CA LYS A 298 12.71 9.81 7.63
C LYS A 298 11.81 9.09 6.61
N PRO A 299 10.62 8.63 7.01
CA PRO A 299 9.67 8.07 6.07
C PRO A 299 9.20 9.16 5.07
N PRO A 300 8.69 8.78 3.89
CA PRO A 300 8.44 9.73 2.80
C PRO A 300 7.51 10.88 3.23
N TYR A 301 6.42 10.57 3.93
CA TYR A 301 5.47 11.57 4.42
C TYR A 301 6.07 12.57 5.41
N ALA A 302 7.14 12.21 6.13
CA ALA A 302 7.84 13.13 7.04
C ALA A 302 8.73 14.16 6.32
N HIS A 303 8.81 14.10 4.99
CA HIS A 303 9.38 15.17 4.16
C HIS A 303 8.37 16.28 3.84
N ARG A 304 7.07 16.09 4.15
CA ARG A 304 6.06 17.14 4.04
C ARG A 304 6.25 18.13 5.20
N LYS A 305 6.49 19.38 4.87
CA LYS A 305 6.58 20.49 5.81
C LYS A 305 6.06 21.77 5.15
N ASP A 306 5.43 22.63 5.93
CA ASP A 306 4.88 23.91 5.44
C ASP A 306 5.96 24.96 5.12
N GLY A 307 7.24 24.60 5.36
CA GLY A 307 8.37 25.52 5.22
C GLY A 307 8.56 26.38 6.48
N PRO A 308 9.53 27.30 6.45
CA PRO A 308 9.64 28.30 7.51
C PRO A 308 8.44 29.25 7.48
N THR A 309 7.96 29.65 8.65
CA THR A 309 7.00 30.75 8.75
C THR A 309 7.68 32.03 8.27
N VAL A 310 7.16 32.62 7.19
CA VAL A 310 7.71 33.85 6.59
C VAL A 310 7.06 35.11 7.15
N ALA A 311 5.83 35.01 7.64
CA ALA A 311 5.11 36.10 8.29
C ALA A 311 4.08 35.57 9.29
N THR A 312 3.74 36.41 10.26
CA THR A 312 2.56 36.26 11.11
C THR A 312 1.69 37.48 10.92
N LEU A 313 0.42 37.26 10.61
CA LEU A 313 -0.54 38.34 10.37
C LEU A 313 -1.44 38.50 11.61
N PRO A 314 -1.88 39.72 11.91
CA PRO A 314 -2.87 39.94 12.96
C PRO A 314 -4.22 39.37 12.52
N ALA A 315 -5.08 39.00 13.47
CA ALA A 315 -6.31 38.24 13.19
C ALA A 315 -7.27 38.97 12.24
N GLU A 316 -7.26 40.30 12.23
CA GLU A 316 -8.07 41.17 11.37
C GLU A 316 -7.71 41.01 9.88
N ALA A 317 -6.50 40.52 9.58
CA ALA A 317 -6.09 40.21 8.22
C ALA A 317 -6.87 39.04 7.60
N ALA A 318 -7.48 38.18 8.43
CA ALA A 318 -8.31 37.08 7.98
C ALA A 318 -9.52 37.57 7.15
N GLU A 319 -10.15 38.67 7.58
CA GLU A 319 -11.31 39.24 6.88
C GLU A 319 -10.95 39.75 5.47
N LEU A 320 -9.73 40.28 5.31
CA LEU A 320 -9.22 40.69 4.00
C LEU A 320 -8.94 39.48 3.10
N LEU A 321 -8.31 38.44 3.65
CA LEU A 321 -8.01 37.21 2.92
C LEU A 321 -9.29 36.46 2.51
N ASP A 322 -10.32 36.45 3.36
CA ASP A 322 -11.65 35.90 3.04
C ASP A 322 -12.34 36.63 1.88
N ARG A 323 -12.03 37.92 1.70
CA ARG A 323 -12.48 38.72 0.56
C ARG A 323 -11.59 38.56 -0.67
N GLY A 324 -10.62 37.66 -0.63
CA GLY A 324 -9.64 37.45 -1.70
C GLY A 324 -8.59 38.55 -1.83
N GLN A 325 -8.46 39.42 -0.82
CA GLN A 325 -7.54 40.56 -0.81
C GLN A 325 -6.26 40.21 -0.07
N ILE A 326 -5.12 40.70 -0.57
CA ILE A 326 -3.81 40.50 0.07
C ILE A 326 -3.57 41.66 1.05
N PRO A 327 -3.44 41.40 2.37
CA PRO A 327 -3.06 42.42 3.34
C PRO A 327 -1.70 43.01 2.98
N ARG A 328 -1.52 44.33 3.13
CA ARG A 328 -0.23 45.01 2.81
C ARG A 328 0.97 44.37 3.52
N ALA A 329 0.80 44.02 4.81
CA ALA A 329 1.83 43.33 5.59
C ALA A 329 2.27 41.99 4.99
N LEU A 330 1.37 41.29 4.27
CA LEU A 330 1.69 40.07 3.56
C LEU A 330 2.30 40.36 2.19
N ALA A 331 1.83 41.40 1.49
CA ALA A 331 2.37 41.83 0.20
C ALA A 331 3.85 42.24 0.31
N ASP A 332 4.23 42.94 1.37
CA ASP A 332 5.62 43.35 1.63
C ASP A 332 6.53 42.15 1.88
N VAL A 333 6.04 41.12 2.58
CA VAL A 333 6.79 39.89 2.85
C VAL A 333 6.93 39.05 1.57
N VAL A 334 5.84 38.89 0.81
CA VAL A 334 5.88 38.22 -0.49
C VAL A 334 6.82 38.94 -1.46
N ALA A 335 6.94 40.27 -1.36
CA ALA A 335 7.84 41.07 -2.18
C ALA A 335 9.32 41.02 -1.75
N ALA A 336 9.61 40.74 -0.48
CA ALA A 336 10.97 40.72 0.08
C ALA A 336 11.62 39.32 0.10
N ASP A 337 10.82 38.25 -0.03
CA ASP A 337 11.24 36.86 0.09
C ASP A 337 11.56 36.23 -1.29
N PRO A 338 12.51 35.28 -1.41
CA PRO A 338 12.63 34.37 -2.56
C PRO A 338 11.31 33.74 -3.07
N ILE A 339 10.24 33.70 -2.26
CA ILE A 339 8.89 33.27 -2.64
C ILE A 339 8.31 34.06 -3.82
N GLN A 340 8.72 35.31 -4.06
CA GLN A 340 8.28 36.09 -5.23
C GLN A 340 8.66 35.41 -6.56
N GLN A 341 9.70 34.57 -6.58
CA GLN A 341 10.07 33.79 -7.77
C GLN A 341 9.12 32.62 -8.05
N GLN A 342 8.19 32.32 -7.13
CA GLN A 342 7.27 31.18 -7.21
C GLN A 342 5.80 31.59 -7.40
N LEU A 343 5.44 32.85 -7.17
CA LEU A 343 4.09 33.38 -7.36
C LEU A 343 4.05 34.27 -8.60
N SER A 344 3.17 33.97 -9.56
CA SER A 344 3.03 34.83 -10.73
C SER A 344 2.27 36.13 -10.39
N PRO A 345 2.36 37.17 -11.24
CA PRO A 345 1.53 38.37 -11.10
C PRO A 345 0.01 38.10 -11.13
N ALA A 346 -0.41 36.92 -11.57
CA ALA A 346 -1.80 36.49 -11.64
C ALA A 346 -2.27 35.72 -10.39
N ALA A 347 -1.41 35.54 -9.38
CA ALA A 347 -1.74 34.78 -8.18
C ALA A 347 -2.90 35.44 -7.42
N LYS A 348 -3.96 34.68 -7.18
CA LYS A 348 -5.11 35.10 -6.36
C LYS A 348 -5.08 34.39 -5.02
N VAL A 349 -5.65 35.03 -4.00
CA VAL A 349 -5.99 34.37 -2.75
C VAL A 349 -7.20 33.49 -3.00
N VAL A 350 -7.04 32.19 -2.74
CA VAL A 350 -8.12 31.21 -2.73
C VAL A 350 -8.42 30.88 -1.27
N VAL A 351 -9.67 31.11 -0.88
CA VAL A 351 -10.17 30.78 0.45
C VAL A 351 -10.45 29.28 0.47
N GLU A 352 -9.71 28.53 1.28
CA GLU A 352 -9.97 27.09 1.48
C GLU A 352 -10.95 26.90 2.65
N LEU A 353 -10.74 27.64 3.74
CA LEU A 353 -11.60 27.67 4.91
C LEU A 353 -11.65 29.10 5.46
N PRO A 354 -12.80 29.78 5.41
CA PRO A 354 -12.88 31.18 5.85
C PRO A 354 -12.41 31.35 7.30
N GLY A 355 -11.63 32.39 7.56
CA GLY A 355 -11.07 32.70 8.87
C GLY A 355 -9.91 31.80 9.34
N GLU A 356 -9.60 30.71 8.61
CA GLU A 356 -8.62 29.72 9.06
C GLU A 356 -7.54 29.38 8.02
N ARG A 357 -7.90 29.27 6.74
CA ARG A 357 -7.01 28.70 5.72
C ARG A 357 -7.20 29.32 4.34
N TRP A 358 -6.10 29.84 3.81
CA TRP A 358 -6.02 30.44 2.48
C TRP A 358 -4.79 29.92 1.76
N ARG A 359 -4.84 29.93 0.43
CA ARG A 359 -3.68 29.63 -0.41
C ARG A 359 -3.57 30.66 -1.54
N PHE A 360 -2.35 30.86 -2.01
CA PHE A 360 -2.11 31.61 -3.25
C PHE A 360 -2.13 30.66 -4.43
N SER A 361 -2.88 30.99 -5.48
CA SER A 361 -2.99 30.16 -6.68
C SER A 361 -3.02 31.01 -7.94
N ASP A 362 -2.20 30.64 -8.91
CA ASP A 362 -2.20 31.19 -10.27
C ASP A 362 -3.28 30.56 -11.17
N ARG A 363 -4.07 29.63 -10.63
CA ARG A 363 -5.13 28.94 -11.37
C ARG A 363 -6.47 29.58 -11.09
N ASP A 364 -7.21 29.89 -12.16
CA ASP A 364 -8.66 29.93 -12.08
C ASP A 364 -9.13 28.50 -11.82
N GLU A 365 -9.58 28.23 -10.60
CA GLU A 365 -10.18 26.94 -10.27
C GLU A 365 -11.61 26.92 -10.81
N ALA A 366 -11.84 26.04 -11.78
CA ALA A 366 -13.16 25.57 -12.18
C ALA A 366 -13.51 24.28 -11.45
#